data_AF-A0A7W7RLA8-F1
#
_entry.id   AF-A0A7W7RLA8-F1
#
_cell.length_a   1.000
_cell.length_b   1.000
_cell.length_c   1.000
_cell.angle_alpha   90.00
_cell.angle_beta   90.00
_cell.angle_gamma   90.00
#
_symmetry.space_group_name_H-M   'P 1'
#
loop_
_entity.id
_entity.type
_entity.pdbx_description
1 polymer ?
#
loop_
_entity_poly.entity_id
_entity_poly.type
_entity_poly.pdbx_seq_one_letter_code
_entity_poly.pdbx_strand_id
1 'polypeptide(L)'
;MTPGNGPDDRSYDYAAELGALPAWGPLALVAAVAARVTPAYRVLADAAENAVHASVVDALGQAREVDTVILRHLHDDLLPLWPEDEGEMDVLTPYYWKMRALHVLKVGLEHAVDDPVRGARMAEQTAVDMIDDFDSRVEQEGIDRPLALSSEETSSYAVREFGNFLHDVAALREEADPETAVWRIREHGSAEAEFLEQELLPLWIQAENWAQADLESAHGAEHE
;
A
#
# COMPACT_ATOMS: atom_id res chain seq x y z
N MET A 1 37.25 -24.58 12.77
CA MET A 1 37.69 -23.23 12.34
C MET A 1 37.47 -23.10 10.85
N THR A 2 36.32 -22.53 10.47
CA THR A 2 35.99 -21.75 9.26
C THR A 2 34.48 -21.53 9.28
N PRO A 3 33.95 -20.39 8.79
CA PRO A 3 34.24 -19.01 9.18
C PRO A 3 32.97 -18.31 9.73
N GLY A 4 33.15 -17.16 10.39
CA GLY A 4 32.05 -16.33 10.90
C GLY A 4 31.69 -15.14 9.99
N ASN A 5 30.50 -14.61 10.29
CA ASN A 5 29.97 -13.25 10.10
C ASN A 5 29.52 -12.77 8.70
N GLY A 6 28.19 -12.65 8.57
CA GLY A 6 27.41 -11.67 7.78
C GLY A 6 26.17 -11.27 8.62
N PRO A 7 25.56 -10.09 8.42
CA PRO A 7 25.29 -9.10 9.48
C PRO A 7 23.98 -9.26 10.27
N ASP A 8 24.06 -8.91 11.55
CA ASP A 8 22.99 -8.56 12.51
C ASP A 8 21.68 -9.37 12.48
N ASP A 9 21.67 -10.41 13.33
CA ASP A 9 20.52 -11.10 13.93
C ASP A 9 19.75 -10.16 14.89
N ARG A 10 19.35 -8.98 14.40
CA ARG A 10 18.32 -8.13 15.01
C ARG A 10 17.09 -8.30 14.14
N SER A 11 16.22 -9.24 14.49
CA SER A 11 14.86 -9.22 13.97
C SER A 11 14.30 -7.82 14.22
N TYR A 12 14.04 -7.06 13.16
CA TYR A 12 13.48 -5.72 13.28
C TYR A 12 12.17 -5.82 14.09
N ASP A 13 12.14 -5.24 15.29
CA ASP A 13 10.97 -5.33 16.17
C ASP A 13 9.94 -4.28 15.75
N TYR A 14 9.20 -4.65 14.71
CA TYR A 14 8.17 -3.84 14.07
C TYR A 14 7.14 -3.32 15.08
N ALA A 15 6.76 -4.14 16.07
CA ALA A 15 5.79 -3.76 17.09
C ALA A 15 6.37 -2.73 18.07
N ALA A 16 7.66 -2.85 18.44
CA ALA A 16 8.31 -1.87 19.29
C ALA A 16 8.49 -0.51 18.60
N GLU A 17 8.87 -0.50 17.33
CA GLU A 17 9.06 0.75 16.57
C GLU A 17 7.72 1.49 16.39
N LEU A 18 6.66 0.78 16.03
CA LEU A 18 5.32 1.38 15.94
C LEU A 18 4.75 1.77 17.30
N GLY A 19 4.99 0.99 18.34
CA GLY A 19 4.54 1.28 19.70
C GLY A 19 5.23 2.50 20.33
N ALA A 20 6.36 2.93 19.79
CA ALA A 20 7.08 4.12 20.21
C ALA A 20 6.57 5.41 19.55
N LEU A 21 5.72 5.31 18.52
CA LEU A 21 5.14 6.46 17.83
C LEU A 21 4.08 7.16 18.70
N PRO A 22 3.78 8.45 18.41
CA PRO A 22 2.57 9.08 18.92
C PRO A 22 1.33 8.26 18.57
N ALA A 23 0.28 8.32 19.39
CA ALA A 23 -0.93 7.50 19.20
C ALA A 23 -1.59 7.64 17.81
N TRP A 24 -1.42 8.80 17.16
CA TRP A 24 -1.90 9.06 15.79
C TRP A 24 -0.95 8.58 14.69
N GLY A 25 0.31 8.31 15.02
CA GLY A 25 1.35 7.89 14.07
C GLY A 25 0.98 6.65 13.27
N PRO A 26 0.48 5.57 13.89
CA PRO A 26 0.02 4.40 13.15
C PRO A 26 -1.11 4.69 12.15
N LEU A 27 -2.03 5.62 12.45
CA LEU A 27 -3.08 6.02 11.49
C LEU A 27 -2.48 6.78 10.30
N ALA A 28 -1.49 7.63 10.55
CA ALA A 28 -0.75 8.33 9.50
C ALA A 28 0.05 7.35 8.61
N LEU A 29 0.55 6.25 9.18
CA LEU A 29 1.20 5.18 8.40
C LEU A 29 0.21 4.43 7.52
N VAL A 30 -0.97 4.04 8.02
CA VAL A 30 -2.02 3.43 7.19
C VAL A 30 -2.34 4.32 5.98
N ALA A 31 -2.47 5.64 6.22
CA ALA A 31 -2.68 6.61 5.14
C ALA A 31 -1.51 6.67 4.15
N ALA A 32 -0.27 6.66 4.63
CA ALA A 32 0.91 6.72 3.77
C ALA A 32 1.04 5.47 2.88
N VAL A 33 0.86 4.28 3.45
CA VAL A 33 0.87 3.00 2.70
C VAL A 33 -0.22 3.00 1.64
N ALA A 34 -1.46 3.36 2.01
CA ALA A 34 -2.58 3.45 1.08
C ALA A 34 -2.35 4.49 -0.03
N ALA A 35 -1.73 5.62 0.29
CA ALA A 35 -1.40 6.66 -0.69
C ALA A 35 -0.42 6.13 -1.76
N ARG A 36 0.59 5.34 -1.36
CA ARG A 36 1.57 4.74 -2.28
C ARG A 36 0.93 3.81 -3.30
N VAL A 37 -0.04 2.99 -2.86
CA VAL A 37 -0.74 2.03 -3.75
C VAL A 37 -1.96 2.62 -4.45
N THR A 38 -2.30 3.88 -4.19
CA THR A 38 -3.46 4.56 -4.82
C THR A 38 -3.44 4.54 -6.35
N PRO A 39 -2.30 4.66 -7.06
CA PRO A 39 -2.31 4.57 -8.52
C PRO A 39 -2.85 3.24 -9.04
N ALA A 40 -2.61 2.13 -8.33
CA ALA A 40 -3.17 0.82 -8.66
C ALA A 40 -4.70 0.79 -8.56
N TYR A 41 -5.23 1.38 -7.49
CA TYR A 41 -6.68 1.53 -7.30
C TYR A 41 -7.32 2.36 -8.44
N ARG A 42 -6.67 3.47 -8.81
CA ARG A 42 -7.17 4.43 -9.80
C ARG A 42 -7.28 3.87 -11.22
N VAL A 43 -6.57 2.78 -11.55
CA VAL A 43 -6.62 2.19 -12.90
C VAL A 43 -8.05 1.90 -13.33
N LEU A 44 -8.84 1.28 -12.44
CA LEU A 44 -10.22 0.89 -12.73
C LEU A 44 -11.27 1.58 -11.84
N ALA A 45 -10.84 2.37 -10.85
CA ALA A 45 -11.78 3.07 -9.97
C ALA A 45 -12.41 4.29 -10.66
N ASP A 46 -13.73 4.43 -10.56
CA ASP A 46 -14.45 5.60 -11.05
C ASP A 46 -14.23 6.86 -10.20
N ALA A 47 -14.82 7.99 -10.62
CA ALA A 47 -14.66 9.26 -9.92
C ALA A 47 -15.25 9.26 -8.48
N ALA A 48 -16.35 8.54 -8.25
CA ALA A 48 -16.99 8.44 -6.93
C ALA A 48 -16.17 7.52 -6.01
N GLU A 49 -15.77 6.36 -6.51
CA GLU A 49 -14.86 5.42 -5.84
C GLU A 49 -13.56 6.11 -5.41
N ASN A 50 -12.93 6.84 -6.34
CA ASN A 50 -11.71 7.61 -6.06
C ASN A 50 -11.92 8.71 -5.02
N ALA A 51 -13.09 9.37 -5.01
CA ALA A 51 -13.38 10.40 -4.04
C ALA A 51 -13.50 9.82 -2.62
N VAL A 52 -14.16 8.67 -2.47
CA VAL A 52 -14.26 7.98 -1.18
C VAL A 52 -12.89 7.50 -0.71
N HIS A 53 -12.13 6.80 -1.55
CA HIS A 53 -10.79 6.33 -1.23
C HIS A 53 -9.88 7.49 -0.80
N ALA A 54 -9.83 8.57 -1.58
CA ALA A 54 -9.01 9.74 -1.26
C ALA A 54 -9.44 10.41 0.05
N SER A 55 -10.75 10.55 0.29
CA SER A 55 -11.29 11.12 1.53
C SER A 55 -10.86 10.32 2.76
N VAL A 56 -10.88 8.99 2.68
CA VAL A 56 -10.46 8.11 3.78
C VAL A 56 -8.96 8.22 4.05
N VAL A 57 -8.13 8.20 3.01
CA VAL A 57 -6.67 8.42 3.13
C VAL A 57 -6.38 9.78 3.77
N ASP A 58 -7.05 10.84 3.32
CA ASP A 58 -6.86 12.18 3.85
C ASP A 58 -7.28 12.28 5.31
N ALA A 59 -8.41 11.69 5.69
CA ALA A 59 -8.91 11.68 7.06
C ALA A 59 -7.94 10.96 8.01
N LEU A 60 -7.41 9.79 7.61
CA LEU A 60 -6.42 9.05 8.39
C LEU A 60 -5.12 9.82 8.57
N GLY A 61 -4.59 10.43 7.51
CA GLY A 61 -3.37 11.24 7.58
C GLY A 61 -3.52 12.51 8.43
N GLN A 62 -4.73 13.06 8.51
CA GLN A 62 -5.04 14.24 9.32
C GLN A 62 -5.45 13.91 10.75
N ALA A 63 -5.70 12.64 11.08
CA ALA A 63 -6.05 12.23 12.42
C ALA A 63 -4.96 12.66 13.43
N ARG A 64 -5.39 13.20 14.56
CA ARG A 64 -4.51 13.59 15.68
C ARG A 64 -4.78 12.79 16.95
N GLU A 65 -5.84 12.00 16.93
CA GLU A 65 -6.26 11.11 17.99
C GLU A 65 -6.91 9.86 17.38
N VAL A 66 -6.97 8.81 18.18
CA VAL A 66 -7.62 7.55 17.80
C VAL A 66 -9.08 7.65 18.24
N ASP A 67 -9.95 8.00 17.30
CA ASP A 67 -11.40 7.99 17.51
C ASP A 67 -12.03 6.76 16.83
N THR A 68 -12.35 5.75 17.64
CA THR A 68 -12.95 4.50 17.14
C THR A 68 -14.30 4.70 16.44
N VAL A 69 -15.05 5.76 16.75
CA VAL A 69 -16.30 6.06 16.06
C VAL A 69 -15.97 6.57 14.67
N ILE A 70 -15.03 7.51 14.53
CA ILE A 70 -14.59 8.00 13.22
C ILE A 70 -13.99 6.87 12.39
N LEU A 71 -13.10 6.05 12.96
CA LEU A 71 -12.48 4.93 12.26
C LEU A 71 -13.52 3.92 11.72
N ARG A 72 -14.58 3.64 12.49
CA ARG A 72 -15.69 2.81 12.02
C ARG A 72 -16.46 3.45 10.88
N HIS A 73 -16.74 4.75 10.93
CA HIS A 73 -17.40 5.44 9.82
C HIS A 73 -16.54 5.41 8.55
N LEU A 74 -15.23 5.64 8.68
CA LEU A 74 -14.31 5.54 7.54
C LEU A 74 -14.25 4.12 6.95
N HIS A 75 -14.31 3.10 7.81
CA HIS A 75 -14.42 1.71 7.36
C HIS A 75 -15.75 1.44 6.66
N ASP A 76 -16.87 1.90 7.22
CA ASP A 76 -18.20 1.75 6.65
C ASP A 76 -18.34 2.47 5.29
N ASP A 77 -17.64 3.60 5.10
CA ASP A 77 -17.57 4.32 3.83
C ASP A 77 -16.85 3.50 2.74
N LEU A 78 -15.89 2.64 3.11
CA LEU A 78 -15.18 1.77 2.16
C LEU A 78 -15.95 0.50 1.80
N LEU A 79 -16.83 0.01 2.69
CA LEU A 79 -17.53 -1.28 2.48
C LEU A 79 -18.30 -1.35 1.14
N PRO A 80 -19.00 -0.29 0.69
CA PRO A 80 -19.66 -0.31 -0.61
C PRO A 80 -18.72 -0.45 -1.81
N LEU A 81 -17.43 -0.16 -1.65
CA LEU A 81 -16.41 -0.31 -2.70
C LEU A 81 -15.87 -1.75 -2.76
N TRP A 82 -16.16 -2.57 -1.74
CA TRP A 82 -15.70 -3.96 -1.66
C TRP A 82 -16.67 -4.88 -2.42
N PRO A 83 -16.18 -5.76 -3.30
CA PRO A 83 -17.01 -6.67 -4.06
C PRO A 83 -17.64 -7.72 -3.14
N GLU A 84 -18.84 -8.18 -3.51
CA GLU A 84 -19.55 -9.22 -2.77
C GLU A 84 -18.95 -10.63 -2.99
N ASP A 85 -18.19 -10.85 -4.07
CA ASP A 85 -17.57 -12.14 -4.41
C ASP A 85 -16.04 -11.99 -4.53
N GLU A 86 -15.31 -12.62 -3.61
CA GLU A 86 -13.83 -12.70 -3.60
C GLU A 86 -13.37 -13.98 -4.32
N GLY A 87 -13.89 -14.22 -5.53
CA GLY A 87 -13.47 -15.34 -6.35
C GLY A 87 -11.96 -15.38 -6.58
N GLU A 88 -11.42 -16.54 -6.99
CA GLU A 88 -10.02 -16.64 -7.40
C GLU A 88 -9.76 -15.66 -8.57
N MET A 89 -9.14 -14.52 -8.26
CA MET A 89 -8.75 -13.51 -9.23
C MET A 89 -7.37 -13.82 -9.80
N ASP A 90 -7.20 -13.63 -11.10
CA ASP A 90 -5.86 -13.69 -11.69
C ASP A 90 -5.06 -12.47 -11.24
N VAL A 91 -3.93 -12.76 -10.58
CA VAL A 91 -2.99 -11.78 -10.06
C VAL A 91 -2.59 -10.77 -11.12
N LEU A 92 -2.48 -11.15 -12.40
CA LEU A 92 -2.03 -10.22 -13.44
C LEU A 92 -3.10 -9.24 -13.93
N THR A 93 -4.35 -9.34 -13.45
CA THR A 93 -5.42 -8.47 -13.89
C THR A 93 -5.43 -7.12 -13.16
N PRO A 94 -5.73 -6.00 -13.84
CA PRO A 94 -5.93 -4.71 -13.18
C PRO A 94 -6.99 -4.72 -12.06
N TYR A 95 -7.96 -5.64 -12.15
CA TYR A 95 -8.97 -5.83 -11.12
C TYR A 95 -8.38 -6.36 -9.81
N TYR A 96 -7.50 -7.38 -9.88
CA TYR A 96 -6.76 -7.85 -8.72
C TYR A 96 -6.03 -6.69 -8.03
N TRP A 97 -5.35 -5.85 -8.80
CA TRP A 97 -4.58 -4.72 -8.28
C TRP A 97 -5.45 -3.63 -7.66
N LYS A 98 -6.59 -3.30 -8.28
CA LYS A 98 -7.59 -2.41 -7.67
C LYS A 98 -8.03 -2.97 -6.31
N MET A 99 -8.34 -4.26 -6.25
CA MET A 99 -8.82 -4.91 -5.03
C MET A 99 -7.78 -4.97 -3.93
N ARG A 100 -6.53 -5.32 -4.26
CA ARG A 100 -5.43 -5.34 -3.29
C ARG A 100 -5.10 -3.95 -2.75
N ALA A 101 -5.13 -2.92 -3.59
CA ALA A 101 -4.93 -1.55 -3.14
C ALA A 101 -6.05 -1.08 -2.18
N LEU A 102 -7.32 -1.42 -2.48
CA LEU A 102 -8.43 -1.18 -1.56
C LEU A 102 -8.28 -1.99 -0.26
N HIS A 103 -7.74 -3.20 -0.34
CA HIS A 103 -7.56 -4.11 0.79
C HIS A 103 -6.64 -3.52 1.85
N VAL A 104 -5.56 -2.84 1.42
CA VAL A 104 -4.62 -2.13 2.31
C VAL A 104 -5.36 -1.20 3.26
N LEU A 105 -6.27 -0.38 2.74
CA LEU A 105 -7.09 0.53 3.56
C LEU A 105 -8.09 -0.23 4.43
N LYS A 106 -8.81 -1.21 3.84
CA LYS A 106 -9.83 -1.97 4.55
C LYS A 106 -9.24 -2.66 5.78
N VAL A 107 -8.20 -3.48 5.63
CA VAL A 107 -7.62 -4.23 6.75
C VAL A 107 -6.92 -3.30 7.73
N GLY A 108 -6.31 -2.23 7.23
CA GLY A 108 -5.68 -1.21 8.06
C GLY A 108 -6.68 -0.60 9.02
N LEU A 109 -7.84 -0.18 8.52
CA LEU A 109 -8.94 0.36 9.31
C LEU A 109 -9.59 -0.69 10.21
N GLU A 110 -9.93 -1.87 9.68
CA GLU A 110 -10.57 -2.97 10.40
C GLU A 110 -9.80 -3.30 11.70
N HIS A 111 -8.47 -3.37 11.61
CA HIS A 111 -7.62 -3.60 12.77
C HIS A 111 -7.34 -2.33 13.59
N ALA A 112 -7.24 -1.15 12.97
CA ALA A 112 -6.95 0.10 13.69
C ALA A 112 -8.06 0.52 14.66
N VAL A 113 -9.30 0.06 14.46
CA VAL A 113 -10.41 0.29 15.41
C VAL A 113 -10.08 -0.24 16.81
N ASP A 114 -9.42 -1.39 16.89
CA ASP A 114 -9.07 -2.04 18.17
C ASP A 114 -7.61 -1.78 18.55
N ASP A 115 -6.71 -1.79 17.56
CA ASP A 115 -5.27 -1.65 17.74
C ASP A 115 -4.65 -0.92 16.52
N PRO A 116 -4.42 0.41 16.61
CA PRO A 116 -3.81 1.19 15.54
C PRO A 116 -2.45 0.66 15.06
N VAL A 117 -1.65 0.09 15.97
CA VAL A 117 -0.34 -0.48 15.62
C VAL A 117 -0.53 -1.73 14.76
N ARG A 118 -1.49 -2.59 15.12
CA ARG A 118 -1.87 -3.72 14.27
C ARG A 118 -2.44 -3.25 12.93
N GLY A 119 -3.25 -2.20 12.91
CA GLY A 119 -3.75 -1.59 11.67
C GLY A 119 -2.63 -1.20 10.70
N ALA A 120 -1.64 -0.43 11.17
CA ALA A 120 -0.48 -0.04 10.38
C ALA A 120 0.30 -1.26 9.85
N ARG A 121 0.53 -2.27 10.71
CA ARG A 121 1.22 -3.51 10.31
C ARG A 121 0.48 -4.27 9.22
N MET A 122 -0.84 -4.38 9.34
CA MET A 122 -1.66 -5.14 8.39
C MET A 122 -1.78 -4.43 7.05
N ALA A 123 -1.86 -3.09 7.06
CA ALA A 123 -1.79 -2.28 5.84
C ALA A 123 -0.46 -2.49 5.10
N GLU A 124 0.67 -2.37 5.81
CA GLU A 124 2.01 -2.59 5.26
C GLU A 124 2.17 -4.00 4.69
N GLN A 125 1.81 -5.03 5.47
CA GLN A 125 1.91 -6.43 5.02
C GLN A 125 1.06 -6.66 3.76
N THR A 126 -0.15 -6.10 3.72
CA THR A 126 -1.05 -6.25 2.57
C THR A 126 -0.50 -5.55 1.33
N ALA A 127 0.13 -4.40 1.51
CA ALA A 127 0.86 -3.72 0.46
C ALA A 127 1.98 -4.63 -0.04
N VAL A 128 2.92 -5.07 0.81
CA VAL A 128 4.02 -5.97 0.45
C VAL A 128 3.52 -7.23 -0.29
N ASP A 129 2.51 -7.91 0.25
CA ASP A 129 1.93 -9.12 -0.34
C ASP A 129 1.41 -8.87 -1.76
N MET A 130 0.78 -7.71 -2.02
CA MET A 130 0.32 -7.33 -3.35
C MET A 130 1.48 -7.35 -4.35
N ILE A 131 2.63 -6.80 -4.01
CA ILE A 131 3.78 -6.78 -4.90
C ILE A 131 4.42 -8.16 -5.02
N ASP A 132 4.55 -8.89 -3.92
CA ASP A 132 5.15 -10.23 -3.93
C ASP A 132 4.35 -11.19 -4.81
N ASP A 133 3.02 -11.08 -4.81
CA ASP A 133 2.14 -11.83 -5.71
C ASP A 133 2.48 -11.52 -7.19
N PHE A 134 2.67 -10.24 -7.53
CA PHE A 134 3.06 -9.84 -8.89
C PHE A 134 4.45 -10.35 -9.27
N ASP A 135 5.44 -10.09 -8.43
CA ASP A 135 6.84 -10.42 -8.69
C ASP A 135 6.99 -11.93 -8.91
N SER A 136 6.32 -12.73 -8.09
CA SER A 136 6.27 -14.19 -8.22
C SER A 136 5.65 -14.62 -9.55
N ARG A 137 4.58 -13.95 -9.99
CA ARG A 137 3.86 -14.32 -11.21
C ARG A 137 4.62 -13.90 -12.47
N VAL A 138 5.22 -12.71 -12.49
CA VAL A 138 6.13 -12.25 -13.57
C VAL A 138 7.30 -13.18 -13.76
N GLU A 139 7.92 -13.63 -12.66
CA GLU A 139 9.06 -14.55 -12.73
C GLU A 139 8.64 -15.91 -13.29
N GLN A 140 7.48 -16.43 -12.89
CA GLN A 140 6.93 -17.68 -13.42
C GLN A 140 6.61 -17.59 -14.92
N GLU A 141 6.12 -16.45 -15.39
CA GLU A 141 5.74 -16.25 -16.79
C GLU A 141 6.91 -15.80 -17.69
N GLY A 142 8.05 -15.45 -17.11
CA GLY A 142 9.22 -15.00 -17.86
C GLY A 142 9.00 -13.65 -18.56
N ILE A 143 8.18 -12.78 -17.96
CA ILE A 143 7.94 -11.43 -18.48
C ILE A 143 9.20 -10.59 -18.22
N ASP A 144 9.71 -9.94 -19.27
CA ASP A 144 10.92 -9.12 -19.20
C ASP A 144 10.69 -7.92 -18.26
N ARG A 145 11.45 -7.87 -17.16
CA ARG A 145 11.44 -6.74 -16.23
C ARG A 145 12.19 -5.55 -16.84
N PRO A 146 11.74 -4.30 -16.63
CA PRO A 146 12.52 -3.12 -16.92
C PRO A 146 13.89 -3.20 -16.24
N LEU A 147 14.91 -2.61 -16.85
CA LEU A 147 16.28 -2.58 -16.32
C LEU A 147 16.38 -2.05 -14.88
N ALA A 148 15.44 -1.17 -14.47
CA ALA A 148 15.33 -0.65 -13.11
C ALA A 148 14.95 -1.73 -12.07
N LEU A 149 14.30 -2.81 -12.50
CA LEU A 149 13.88 -3.95 -11.66
C LEU A 149 14.71 -5.22 -11.93
N SER A 150 15.62 -5.20 -12.91
CA SER A 150 16.35 -6.39 -13.40
C SER A 150 17.79 -6.51 -12.89
N SER A 151 18.28 -5.59 -12.06
CA SER A 151 19.64 -5.69 -11.49
C SER A 151 19.67 -6.65 -10.29
N GLU A 152 20.28 -7.81 -10.49
CA GLU A 152 20.39 -9.00 -9.63
C GLU A 152 20.85 -8.84 -8.14
N GLU A 153 20.93 -7.64 -7.54
CA GLU A 153 21.39 -7.53 -6.13
C GLU A 153 20.61 -6.61 -5.18
N THR A 154 19.68 -5.76 -5.62
CA THR A 154 18.82 -4.89 -4.76
C THR A 154 17.85 -4.16 -5.71
N SER A 155 16.52 -4.17 -5.65
CA SER A 155 15.54 -4.39 -4.60
C SER A 155 14.29 -5.03 -5.24
N SER A 156 13.77 -6.14 -4.71
CA SER A 156 12.33 -6.43 -4.93
C SER A 156 11.54 -5.23 -4.42
N TYR A 157 10.39 -4.91 -5.01
CA TYR A 157 9.63 -3.77 -4.50
C TYR A 157 9.22 -4.00 -3.03
N ALA A 158 9.12 -5.24 -2.54
CA ALA A 158 9.01 -5.53 -1.10
C ALA A 158 10.14 -4.91 -0.25
N VAL A 159 11.40 -4.94 -0.72
CA VAL A 159 12.53 -4.27 -0.04
C VAL A 159 12.38 -2.75 -0.10
N ARG A 160 11.88 -2.22 -1.22
CA ARG A 160 11.59 -0.79 -1.37
C ARG A 160 10.49 -0.34 -0.41
N GLU A 161 9.39 -1.09 -0.33
CA GLU A 161 8.26 -0.82 0.55
C GLU A 161 8.67 -0.88 2.02
N PHE A 162 9.46 -1.88 2.40
CA PHE A 162 10.04 -1.92 3.75
C PHE A 162 10.96 -0.70 4.02
N GLY A 163 11.74 -0.27 3.03
CA GLY A 163 12.53 0.97 3.10
C GLY A 163 11.66 2.22 3.27
N ASN A 164 10.53 2.27 2.56
CA ASN A 164 9.55 3.35 2.64
C ASN A 164 8.93 3.43 4.04
N PHE A 165 8.55 2.27 4.59
CA PHE A 165 8.05 2.16 5.94
C PHE A 165 9.05 2.68 6.98
N LEU A 166 10.32 2.27 6.90
CA LEU A 166 11.37 2.77 7.81
C LEU A 166 11.55 4.28 7.71
N HIS A 167 11.47 4.83 6.49
CA HIS A 167 11.51 6.26 6.25
C HIS A 167 10.35 6.98 6.96
N ASP A 168 9.12 6.49 6.78
CA ASP A 168 7.94 7.11 7.35
C ASP A 168 7.91 7.02 8.88
N VAL A 169 8.31 5.87 9.45
CA VAL A 169 8.47 5.70 10.91
C VAL A 169 9.49 6.68 11.46
N ALA A 170 10.63 6.86 10.79
CA ALA A 170 11.64 7.83 11.21
C ALA A 170 11.09 9.26 11.18
N ALA A 171 10.39 9.64 10.11
CA ALA A 171 9.78 10.97 10.00
C ALA A 171 8.75 11.24 11.12
N LEU A 172 7.91 10.25 11.46
CA LEU A 172 6.91 10.35 12.53
C LEU A 172 7.52 10.38 13.93
N ARG A 173 8.68 9.76 14.13
CA ARG A 173 9.38 9.69 15.42
C ARG A 173 10.21 10.94 15.69
N GLU A 174 10.87 11.47 14.67
CA GLU A 174 11.89 12.51 14.80
C GLU A 174 11.32 13.91 14.76
N GLU A 175 10.13 14.08 14.17
CA GLU A 175 9.51 15.39 14.02
C GLU A 175 8.56 15.70 15.18
N ALA A 176 8.79 16.84 15.84
CA ALA A 176 8.01 17.25 17.00
C ALA A 176 6.65 17.86 16.62
N ASP A 177 6.56 18.42 15.41
CA ASP A 177 5.33 18.94 14.86
C ASP A 177 4.60 17.88 14.01
N PRO A 178 3.41 17.42 14.43
CA PRO A 178 2.62 16.44 13.68
C PRO A 178 2.32 16.87 12.24
N GLU A 179 2.12 18.16 11.98
CA GLU A 179 1.83 18.64 10.63
C GLU A 179 3.02 18.47 9.70
N THR A 180 4.21 18.87 10.16
CA THR A 180 5.46 18.67 9.42
C THR A 180 5.75 17.19 9.20
N ALA A 181 5.53 16.34 10.21
CA ALA A 181 5.74 14.89 10.11
C ALA A 181 4.83 14.27 9.02
N VAL A 182 3.53 14.59 9.08
CA VAL A 182 2.53 14.13 8.11
C VAL A 182 2.81 14.67 6.70
N TRP A 183 3.25 15.92 6.59
CA TRP A 183 3.62 16.49 5.30
C TRP A 183 4.80 15.73 4.67
N ARG A 184 5.84 15.39 5.44
CA ARG A 184 6.99 14.63 4.94
C ARG A 184 6.61 13.25 4.42
N ILE A 185 5.84 12.46 5.19
CA ILE A 185 5.43 11.13 4.74
C ILE A 185 4.50 11.19 3.53
N ARG A 186 3.71 12.28 3.39
CA ARG A 186 2.87 12.51 2.20
C ARG A 186 3.69 12.87 0.97
N GLU A 187 4.68 13.74 1.11
CA GLU A 187 5.60 14.09 0.02
C GLU A 187 6.37 12.85 -0.45
N HIS A 188 6.92 12.10 0.50
CA HIS A 188 7.58 10.82 0.24
C HIS A 188 6.64 9.81 -0.44
N GLY A 189 5.44 9.57 0.13
CA GLY A 189 4.45 8.68 -0.45
C GLY A 189 3.98 9.09 -1.86
N SER A 190 3.98 10.39 -2.18
CA SER A 190 3.66 10.86 -3.53
C SER A 190 4.74 10.50 -4.56
N ALA A 191 6.02 10.60 -4.18
CA ALA A 191 7.13 10.18 -5.04
C ALA A 191 7.11 8.66 -5.26
N GLU A 192 6.74 7.89 -4.24
CA GLU A 192 6.61 6.43 -4.33
C GLU A 192 5.39 6.00 -5.15
N ALA A 193 4.27 6.73 -5.05
CA ALA A 193 3.12 6.54 -5.92
C ALA A 193 3.48 6.83 -7.39
N GLU A 194 4.25 7.89 -7.65
CA GLU A 194 4.75 8.21 -9.01
C GLU A 194 5.64 7.08 -9.55
N PHE A 195 6.49 6.49 -8.72
CA PHE A 195 7.28 5.31 -9.09
C PHE A 195 6.38 4.12 -9.47
N LEU A 196 5.38 3.80 -8.64
CA LEU A 196 4.43 2.71 -8.94
C LEU A 196 3.70 2.97 -10.27
N GLU A 197 3.26 4.20 -10.51
CA GLU A 197 2.56 4.62 -11.73
C GLU A 197 3.43 4.51 -12.99
N GLN A 198 4.72 4.88 -12.90
CA GLN A 198 5.62 4.94 -14.05
C GLN A 198 6.32 3.61 -14.35
N GLU A 199 6.57 2.79 -13.33
CA GLU A 199 7.43 1.60 -13.47
C GLU A 199 6.64 0.28 -13.31
N LEU A 200 5.74 0.18 -12.33
CA LEU A 200 5.01 -1.07 -12.06
C LEU A 200 3.72 -1.21 -12.86
N LEU A 201 2.85 -0.20 -12.84
CA LEU A 201 1.56 -0.28 -13.54
C LEU A 201 1.69 -0.63 -15.02
N PRO A 202 2.65 -0.08 -15.79
CA PRO A 202 2.81 -0.46 -17.19
C PRO A 202 3.11 -1.94 -17.38
N LEU A 203 3.83 -2.57 -16.45
CA LEU A 203 4.10 -4.01 -16.49
C LEU A 203 2.86 -4.82 -16.15
N TRP A 204 2.07 -4.38 -15.18
CA TRP A 204 0.80 -5.04 -14.80
C TRP A 204 -0.15 -5.06 -15.99
N ILE A 205 -0.27 -3.94 -16.69
CA ILE A 205 -1.12 -3.79 -17.87
C ILE A 205 -0.58 -4.63 -19.04
N GLN A 206 0.74 -4.66 -19.23
CA GLN A 206 1.37 -5.42 -20.33
C GLN A 206 1.29 -6.94 -20.14
N ALA A 207 1.36 -7.44 -18.91
CA ALA A 207 1.38 -8.87 -18.60
C ALA A 207 0.17 -9.60 -19.22
N GLU A 208 -1.02 -8.99 -19.16
CA GLU A 208 -2.26 -9.55 -19.72
C GLU A 208 -2.65 -8.93 -21.08
N ASN A 209 -1.74 -8.19 -21.73
CA ASN A 209 -1.99 -7.50 -23.00
C ASN A 209 -3.21 -6.57 -23.01
N TRP A 210 -3.52 -5.91 -21.89
CA TRP A 210 -4.63 -4.96 -21.82
C TRP A 210 -4.34 -3.74 -22.69
N ALA A 211 -5.23 -3.45 -23.64
CA ALA A 211 -5.18 -2.21 -24.39
C ALA A 211 -5.78 -1.07 -23.57
N GLN A 212 -5.41 0.17 -23.90
CA GLN A 212 -6.01 1.38 -23.29
C GLN A 212 -7.55 1.37 -23.38
N ALA A 213 -8.11 0.86 -24.48
CA ALA A 213 -9.56 0.75 -24.66
C ALA A 213 -10.21 -0.25 -23.69
N ASP A 214 -9.49 -1.33 -23.32
CA ASP A 214 -9.99 -2.31 -22.36
C ASP A 214 -10.07 -1.68 -20.96
N LEU A 215 -9.03 -0.92 -20.57
CA LEU A 215 -8.99 -0.15 -19.33
C LEU A 215 -10.12 0.90 -19.27
N GLU A 216 -10.32 1.65 -20.36
CA GLU A 216 -11.41 2.63 -20.45
C GLU A 216 -12.80 1.99 -20.33
N SER A 217 -12.97 0.78 -20.89
CA SER A 217 -14.24 0.06 -20.83
C SER A 217 -14.54 -0.57 -19.46
N ALA A 218 -13.49 -0.94 -18.72
CA ALA A 218 -13.58 -1.56 -17.41
C ALA A 218 -13.63 -0.53 -16.26
N HIS A 219 -13.45 0.75 -16.56
CA HIS A 219 -13.44 1.82 -15.57
C HIS A 219 -14.83 1.97 -14.91
N GLY A 220 -14.89 1.78 -13.59
CA GLY A 220 -16.15 1.80 -12.84
C GLY A 220 -17.08 0.61 -13.09
N ALA A 221 -16.61 -0.44 -13.78
CA ALA A 221 -17.39 -1.65 -13.95
C ALA A 221 -17.39 -2.48 -12.66
N GLU A 222 -18.58 -2.89 -12.21
CA GLU A 222 -18.73 -3.93 -11.20
C GLU A 222 -18.27 -5.27 -11.81
N HIS A 223 -17.59 -6.11 -11.04
CA HIS A 223 -17.14 -7.42 -11.52
C HIS A 223 -18.35 -8.32 -11.75
N GLU A 224 -18.55 -8.75 -13.00
CA GLU A 224 -19.57 -9.75 -13.37
C GLU A 224 -19.15 -11.19 -13.01
#